data_AF-A0A7C7S4Z4-F1
#
_entry.id   AF-A0A7C7S4Z4-F1
#
_cell.length_a   1.000
_cell.length_b   1.000
_cell.length_c   1.000
_cell.angle_alpha   90.00
_cell.angle_beta   90.00
_cell.angle_gamma   90.00
#
_symmetry.space_group_name_H-M   'P 1'
#
loop_
_entity.id
_entity.type
_entity.pdbx_description
1 polymer ?
#
loop_
_entity_poly.entity_id
_entity_poly.type
_entity_poly.pdbx_seq_one_letter_code
_entity_poly.pdbx_strand_id
1 'polypeptide(L)' 'MILSREQLENLEDQFLAPYGIRSKDSRGRAHPEDEPGYRTVFQR' A
#
# COMPACT_ATOMS: atom_id res chain seq x y z
N MET A 1 3.60 -8.77 15.84
CA MET A 1 2.54 -7.77 15.58
C MET A 1 2.16 -7.90 14.12
N ILE A 2 0.90 -8.18 13.79
CA ILE A 2 0.42 -8.20 12.40
C ILE A 2 -0.03 -6.78 12.08
N LEU A 3 0.57 -6.16 11.07
CA LEU A 3 0.18 -4.83 10.61
C LEU A 3 -0.90 -5.00 9.52
N SER A 4 -1.97 -4.23 9.62
CA SER A 4 -2.95 -4.15 8.53
C SER A 4 -2.34 -3.42 7.33
N ARG A 5 -2.91 -3.64 6.15
CA ARG A 5 -2.54 -2.88 4.96
C ARG A 5 -2.59 -1.37 5.20
N GLU A 6 -3.66 -0.87 5.82
CA GLU A 6 -3.83 0.56 6.13
C GLU A 6 -2.72 1.08 7.05
N GLN A 7 -2.27 0.27 8.02
CA GLN A 7 -1.15 0.65 8.87
C GLN A 7 0.14 0.78 8.05
N LEU A 8 0.40 -0.14 7.11
CA LEU A 8 1.55 -0.08 6.22
C LEU A 8 1.51 1.14 5.29
N GLU A 9 0.34 1.44 4.72
CA GLU A 9 0.13 2.62 3.85
C GLU A 9 0.32 3.95 4.61
N ASN A 10 -0.12 4.02 5.87
CA ASN A 10 0.12 5.18 6.73
C ASN A 10 1.59 5.34 7.12
N LEU A 11 2.33 4.24 7.25
CA LEU A 11 3.77 4.29 7.44
C LEU A 11 4.46 4.77 6.16
N GLU A 12 4.08 4.26 4.98
CA GLU A 12 4.59 4.80 3.70
C GLU A 12 4.35 6.30 3.60
N ASP A 13 3.17 6.80 3.99
CA ASP A 13 2.86 8.22 3.89
C ASP A 13 3.76 9.13 4.76
N GLN A 14 4.16 8.63 5.93
CA GLN A 14 4.96 9.37 6.92
C GLN A 14 6.47 9.28 6.67
N PHE A 15 6.95 8.11 6.24
CA PHE A 15 8.38 7.82 6.15
C PHE A 15 8.95 7.99 4.75
N LEU A 16 8.12 7.88 3.71
CA LEU A 16 8.59 7.98 2.34
C LEU A 16 8.92 9.43 1.99
N ALA A 17 9.96 9.63 1.16
CA ALA A 17 10.31 10.95 0.66
C ALA A 17 9.11 11.60 -0.06
N PRO A 18 9.04 12.95 -0.13
CA PRO A 18 7.90 13.64 -0.75
C PRO A 18 7.61 13.20 -2.19
N TYR A 19 8.65 12.83 -2.94
CA TYR A 19 8.59 12.33 -4.31
C TYR A 19 8.44 10.81 -4.42
N GLY A 20 8.38 10.10 -3.30
CA GLY A 20 8.16 8.67 -3.29
C GLY A 20 6.71 8.34 -3.64
N ILE A 21 6.56 7.28 -4.44
CA ILE A 21 5.25 6.78 -4.86
C ILE A 21 4.67 5.96 -3.72
N ARG A 22 3.44 6.29 -3.32
CA ARG A 22 2.71 5.61 -2.24
C ARG A 22 1.84 4.51 -2.82
N SER A 23 1.78 3.37 -2.15
CA SER A 23 0.95 2.24 -2.61
C SER A 23 -0.54 2.55 -2.57
N LYS A 24 -1.00 3.37 -1.62
CA LYS A 24 -2.40 3.86 -1.53
C LYS A 24 -2.85 4.67 -2.75
N ASP A 25 -1.92 5.28 -3.48
CA ASP A 25 -2.21 6.12 -4.67
C ASP A 25 -2.09 5.31 -5.98
N SER A 26 -2.01 3.98 -5.88
CA SER A 26 -1.97 3.09 -7.04
C SER A 26 -3.26 3.16 -7.86
N ARG A 27 -3.14 3.08 -9.19
CA ARG A 27 -4.31 3.04 -10.10
C ARG A 27 -4.98 1.66 -10.16
N GLY A 28 -4.59 0.73 -9.29
CA GLY A 28 -5.07 -0.65 -9.30
C GLY A 28 -4.44 -1.52 -10.39
N ARG A 29 -5.02 -2.69 -10.63
CA ARG A 29 -4.56 -3.65 -11.65
C ARG A 29 -5.51 -3.65 -12.85
N ALA A 30 -5.00 -4.08 -14.01
CA ALA A 30 -5.80 -4.21 -15.23
C ALA A 30 -6.95 -5.21 -15.09
N HIS A 31 -6.82 -6.18 -14.19
CA HIS A 31 -7.85 -7.15 -13.84
C HIS A 31 -8.23 -6.95 -12.36
N PRO A 32 -9.54 -6.91 -12.03
CA PRO A 32 -9.99 -6.75 -10.66
C PRO A 32 -9.63 -7.98 -9.83
N GLU A 33 -9.03 -7.75 -8.67
CA GLU A 33 -8.63 -8.77 -7.72
C GLU A 33 -8.90 -8.28 -6.30
N ASP A 34 -9.21 -9.19 -5.38
CA ASP A 34 -9.42 -8.83 -3.98
C ASP A 34 -8.13 -8.30 -3.36
N GLU A 35 -8.28 -7.25 -2.55
CA GLU A 35 -7.15 -6.63 -1.88
C GLU A 35 -6.76 -7.39 -0.61
N PRO A 36 -5.45 -7.62 -0.37
CA PRO A 36 -5.00 -8.35 0.80
C PRO A 36 -5.06 -7.50 2.07
N GLY A 37 -5.45 -8.10 3.20
CA GLY A 37 -5.60 -7.39 4.47
C GLY A 37 -4.29 -6.99 5.18
N TYR A 38 -3.15 -7.55 4.78
CA TYR A 38 -1.88 -7.45 5.55
C TYR A 38 -0.64 -7.06 4.71
N ARG A 39 -0.78 -6.84 3.41
CA ARG A 39 0.33 -6.41 2.53
C ARG A 39 -0.12 -5.28 1.62
N THR A 40 0.77 -4.35 1.30
CA THR A 40 0.44 -3.24 0.39
C THR A 40 0.35 -3.73 -1.06
N VAL A 41 -0.24 -2.91 -1.94
CA VAL A 41 -0.39 -3.24 -3.37
C VAL A 41 0.96 -3.51 -4.05
N PHE A 42 2.04 -2.89 -3.58
CA PHE A 42 3.40 -3.06 -4.11
C PHE A 42 4.17 -4.25 -3.54
N GLN A 43 3.83 -4.71 -2.34
CA GLN A 43 4.42 -5.92 -1.75
C GLN A 43 3.85 -7.23 -2.34
N ARG A 44 2.82 -7.10 -3.17
CA ARG A 44 2.11 -8.21 -3.80
C ARG A 44 2.57 -8.46 -5.23
#